data_AF-A0A382Q2N7-F1
#
_entry.id   AF-A0A382Q2N7-F1
#
_cell.length_a   1.000
_cell.length_b   1.000
_cell.length_c   1.000
_cell.angle_alpha   90.00
_cell.angle_beta   90.00
_cell.angle_gamma   90.00
#
_symmetry.space_group_name_H-M   'P 1'
#
loop_
_entity.id
_entity.type
_entity.pdbx_description
1 polymer ?
#
loop_
_entity_poly.entity_id
_entity_poly.type
_entity_poly.pdbx_seq_one_letter_code
_entity_poly.pdbx_strand_id
1 'polypeptide(L)'
;MNKLQKTFDDIVERTRAKPIGAAGSFSGLCPAHDDSTPSLSITLVDEKILLKCHTNCTIERISSSLGIEASDLFAHRDEKQINRTPASQKAESEHKRIKADINAEGKVVFYSSKHKKTVTESVRYSYFNADGKTAYHVIRSDPKDFR
;
A
#
# COMPACT_ATOMS: atom_id res chain seq x y z
N MET A 1 -33.71 6.82 4.67
CA MET A 1 -32.82 6.07 3.75
C MET A 1 -31.40 6.52 4.02
N ASN A 2 -30.52 5.60 4.43
CA ASN A 2 -29.12 5.90 4.68
C ASN A 2 -28.46 6.40 3.39
N LYS A 3 -27.68 7.49 3.47
CA LYS A 3 -26.96 8.08 2.32
C LYS A 3 -26.19 7.01 1.54
N LEU A 4 -25.52 6.12 2.27
CA LEU A 4 -24.73 5.02 1.72
C LEU A 4 -25.54 4.03 0.88
N GLN A 5 -26.76 3.69 1.30
CA GLN A 5 -27.61 2.77 0.53
C GLN A 5 -28.03 3.40 -0.80
N LYS A 6 -28.37 4.69 -0.80
CA LYS A 6 -28.68 5.41 -2.04
C LYS A 6 -27.50 5.45 -3.00
N THR A 7 -26.29 5.72 -2.48
CA THR A 7 -25.06 5.69 -3.28
C THR A 7 -24.82 4.30 -3.85
N PHE A 8 -25.05 3.25 -3.06
CA PHE A 8 -24.90 1.87 -3.51
C PHE A 8 -25.85 1.53 -4.66
N ASP A 9 -27.14 1.84 -4.50
CA ASP A 9 -28.16 1.56 -5.51
C ASP A 9 -27.86 2.32 -6.82
N ASP A 10 -27.41 3.57 -6.73
CA ASP A 10 -27.00 4.42 -7.86
C ASP A 10 -25.78 3.85 -8.61
N ILE A 11 -24.79 3.32 -7.88
CA ILE A 11 -23.62 2.65 -8.48
C ILE A 11 -24.06 1.38 -9.21
N VAL A 12 -24.94 0.57 -8.62
CA VAL A 12 -25.44 -0.67 -9.23
C VAL A 12 -26.19 -0.37 -10.53
N GLU A 13 -27.03 0.67 -10.53
CA GLU A 13 -27.78 1.10 -11.71
C GLU A 13 -26.85 1.55 -12.84
N ARG A 14 -25.88 2.44 -12.55
CA ARG A 14 -24.94 2.96 -13.56
C ARG A 14 -24.03 1.88 -14.16
N THR A 15 -23.63 0.91 -13.35
CA THR A 15 -22.71 -0.16 -13.78
C THR A 15 -23.42 -1.38 -14.38
N ARG A 16 -24.76 -1.32 -14.47
CA ARG A 16 -25.63 -2.42 -14.93
C ARG A 16 -25.31 -3.72 -14.19
N ALA A 17 -24.97 -3.62 -12.91
CA ALA A 17 -24.47 -4.74 -12.14
C ALA A 17 -25.61 -5.69 -11.76
N LYS A 18 -25.34 -7.00 -11.82
CA LYS A 18 -26.28 -8.07 -11.46
C LYS A 18 -25.91 -8.66 -10.10
N PRO A 19 -26.88 -9.07 -9.27
CA PRO A 19 -26.59 -9.71 -8.01
C PRO A 19 -25.88 -11.05 -8.26
N ILE A 20 -24.79 -11.26 -7.53
CA ILE A 20 -24.10 -12.55 -7.42
C ILE A 20 -24.72 -13.22 -6.19
N GLY A 21 -24.89 -14.55 -6.18
CA GLY A 21 -25.66 -15.29 -5.15
C GLY A 21 -25.29 -15.08 -3.66
N ALA A 22 -24.29 -14.24 -3.34
CA ALA A 22 -24.04 -13.73 -2.00
C ALA A 22 -24.84 -12.45 -1.74
N ALA A 23 -25.54 -12.40 -0.61
CA ALA A 23 -26.32 -11.22 -0.19
C ALA A 23 -25.45 -9.95 -0.19
N GLY A 24 -25.86 -8.91 -0.92
CA GLY A 24 -25.15 -7.64 -0.99
C GLY A 24 -23.95 -7.60 -1.95
N SER A 25 -23.73 -8.63 -2.77
CA SER A 25 -22.65 -8.67 -3.78
C SER A 25 -23.19 -8.59 -5.21
N PHE A 26 -22.59 -7.75 -6.04
CA PHE A 26 -22.99 -7.48 -7.42
C PHE A 26 -21.77 -7.51 -8.36
N SER A 27 -21.99 -7.92 -9.61
CA SER A 27 -20.99 -7.89 -10.68
C SER A 27 -21.50 -7.09 -11.85
N GLY A 28 -20.72 -6.11 -12.31
CA GLY A 28 -21.09 -5.22 -13.40
C GLY A 28 -19.91 -4.85 -14.29
N LEU A 29 -20.19 -3.99 -15.27
CA LEU A 29 -19.17 -3.41 -16.15
C LEU A 29 -18.46 -2.27 -15.41
N CYS A 30 -17.16 -2.15 -15.60
CA CYS A 30 -16.44 -1.02 -15.05
C CYS A 30 -16.66 0.22 -15.93
N PRO A 31 -17.02 1.39 -15.38
CA PRO A 31 -17.17 2.61 -16.17
C PRO A 31 -15.83 3.27 -16.52
N ALA A 32 -14.73 2.87 -15.87
CA ALA A 32 -13.41 3.47 -16.05
C ALA A 32 -12.67 3.01 -17.31
N HIS A 33 -13.12 1.92 -17.92
CA HIS A 33 -12.60 1.39 -19.18
C HIS A 33 -13.71 0.68 -19.95
N ASP A 34 -13.50 0.50 -21.25
CA ASP A 34 -14.48 -0.16 -22.09
C ASP A 34 -14.39 -1.68 -21.90
N ASP A 35 -15.35 -2.23 -21.17
CA ASP A 35 -15.45 -3.64 -20.83
C ASP A 35 -16.54 -4.32 -21.64
N SER A 36 -16.19 -5.44 -22.29
CA SER A 36 -17.19 -6.34 -22.87
C SER A 36 -17.70 -7.39 -21.87
N THR A 37 -16.98 -7.61 -20.77
CA THR A 37 -17.32 -8.59 -19.73
C THR A 37 -17.37 -7.93 -18.37
N PRO A 38 -18.22 -8.39 -17.44
CA PRO A 38 -18.31 -7.79 -16.11
C PRO A 38 -16.99 -7.94 -15.34
N SER A 39 -16.22 -6.86 -15.24
CA SER A 39 -14.90 -6.81 -14.59
C SER A 39 -14.94 -6.15 -13.20
N LEU A 40 -16.06 -5.53 -12.83
CA LEU A 40 -16.23 -4.81 -11.58
C LEU A 40 -17.05 -5.64 -10.59
N SER A 41 -16.50 -5.84 -9.40
CA SER A 41 -17.20 -6.39 -8.24
C SER A 41 -17.56 -5.26 -7.28
N ILE A 42 -18.83 -5.23 -6.88
CA ILE A 42 -19.41 -4.25 -5.98
C ILE A 42 -19.98 -5.01 -4.79
N THR A 43 -19.54 -4.69 -3.57
CA THR A 43 -20.03 -5.36 -2.37
C THR A 43 -20.37 -4.34 -1.30
N LEU A 44 -21.58 -4.44 -0.76
CA LEU A 44 -22.00 -3.70 0.42
C LEU A 44 -21.63 -4.50 1.67
N VAL A 45 -20.76 -3.94 2.52
CA VAL A 45 -20.35 -4.58 3.78
C VAL A 45 -20.49 -3.57 4.91
N ASP A 46 -21.41 -3.83 5.84
CA ASP A 46 -21.70 -3.00 7.01
C ASP A 46 -21.89 -1.51 6.65
N GLU A 47 -20.87 -0.69 6.89
CA GLU A 47 -20.84 0.76 6.72
C GLU A 47 -19.96 1.23 5.55
N LYS A 48 -19.64 0.34 4.61
CA LYS A 48 -18.77 0.65 3.46
C LYS A 48 -19.17 -0.07 2.18
N ILE A 49 -18.87 0.56 1.06
CA ILE A 49 -19.03 0.03 -0.29
C ILE A 49 -17.63 -0.35 -0.81
N LEU A 50 -17.45 -1.63 -1.14
CA LEU A 50 -16.22 -2.15 -1.72
C LEU A 50 -16.37 -2.20 -3.24
N LEU A 51 -15.47 -1.52 -3.94
CA LEU A 51 -15.34 -1.55 -5.38
C LEU A 51 -14.01 -2.20 -5.75
N LYS A 52 -14.05 -3.25 -6.58
CA LYS A 52 -12.86 -3.92 -7.08
C LYS A 52 -12.98 -4.20 -8.56
N CYS A 53 -12.06 -3.62 -9.34
CA CYS A 53 -11.94 -3.90 -10.76
C CYS A 53 -10.80 -4.91 -10.98
N HIS A 54 -11.07 -5.98 -11.74
CA HIS A 54 -10.10 -7.07 -11.97
C HIS A 54 -9.12 -6.79 -13.12
N THR A 55 -9.35 -5.75 -13.92
CA THR A 55 -8.50 -5.31 -15.04
C THR A 55 -7.56 -4.16 -14.66
N ASN A 56 -7.33 -3.96 -13.35
CA ASN A 56 -6.36 -3.02 -12.79
C ASN A 56 -6.69 -1.53 -12.95
N CYS A 57 -7.98 -1.17 -12.91
CA CYS A 57 -8.39 0.24 -12.74
C CYS A 57 -8.15 0.73 -11.31
N THR A 58 -7.66 1.97 -11.17
CA THR A 58 -7.54 2.63 -9.87
C THR A 58 -8.92 3.05 -9.35
N ILE A 59 -9.06 3.10 -8.02
CA ILE A 59 -10.31 3.52 -7.38
C ILE A 59 -10.70 4.94 -7.79
N GLU A 60 -9.73 5.84 -7.89
CA GLU A 60 -9.91 7.24 -8.32
C GLU A 60 -10.56 7.31 -9.71
N ARG A 61 -10.09 6.50 -10.66
CA ARG A 61 -10.62 6.50 -12.03
C ARG A 61 -12.06 6.00 -12.08
N ILE A 62 -12.39 5.01 -11.26
CA ILE A 62 -13.76 4.48 -11.11
C ILE A 62 -14.67 5.53 -10.49
N SER A 63 -14.23 6.14 -9.38
CA SER A 63 -14.93 7.22 -8.67
C SER A 63 -15.22 8.42 -9.58
N SER A 64 -14.21 8.90 -10.32
CA SER A 64 -14.37 10.01 -11.27
C SER A 64 -15.35 9.67 -12.40
N SER A 65 -15.32 8.43 -12.91
CA SER A 65 -16.25 8.00 -13.98
C SER A 65 -17.70 7.86 -13.48
N LEU A 66 -17.88 7.58 -12.19
CA LEU A 66 -19.19 7.49 -11.53
C LEU A 66 -19.69 8.84 -10.99
N GLY A 67 -18.84 9.87 -10.97
CA GLY A 67 -19.14 11.18 -10.38
C GLY A 67 -19.29 11.16 -8.86
N ILE A 68 -18.62 10.22 -8.18
CA ILE A 68 -18.68 10.06 -6.72
C ILE A 68 -17.32 10.35 -6.10
N GLU A 69 -17.33 10.88 -4.87
CA GLU A 69 -16.11 11.05 -4.08
C GLU A 69 -15.78 9.76 -3.32
N ALA A 70 -14.49 9.52 -3.04
CA ALA A 70 -14.08 8.35 -2.27
C ALA A 70 -14.72 8.32 -0.87
N SER A 71 -15.02 9.48 -0.30
CA SER A 71 -15.71 9.64 0.98
C SER A 71 -17.15 9.11 0.97
N ASP A 72 -17.83 9.10 -0.19
CA ASP A 72 -19.20 8.60 -0.30
C ASP A 72 -19.29 7.07 -0.29
N LEU A 73 -18.15 6.37 -0.41
CA LEU A 73 -18.06 4.91 -0.26
C LEU A 73 -18.12 4.48 1.21
N PHE A 74 -18.03 5.41 2.15
CA PHE A 74 -18.04 5.13 3.60
C PHE A 74 -19.25 5.80 4.25
N ALA A 75 -19.80 5.18 5.29
CA ALA A 75 -20.84 5.82 6.08
C ALA A 75 -20.26 7.08 6.74
N HIS A 76 -21.06 8.15 6.80
CA HIS A 76 -20.73 9.32 7.59
C HIS A 76 -20.54 8.87 9.04
N ARG A 77 -19.29 8.88 9.50
CA ARG A 77 -18.98 8.66 10.91
C ARG A 77 -19.11 9.99 11.62
N ASP A 78 -19.96 10.04 12.63
CA ASP A 78 -19.96 11.13 13.59
C ASP A 78 -18.53 11.35 14.11
N GLU A 79 -18.15 12.62 14.21
CA GLU A 79 -16.82 13.20 14.47
C GLU A 79 -16.05 12.63 15.68
N LYS A 80 -16.64 11.72 16.46
CA LYS A 80 -16.04 11.09 17.64
C LYS A 80 -15.00 10.00 17.34
N GLN A 81 -14.82 9.57 16.09
CA GLN A 81 -13.80 8.55 15.73
C GLN A 81 -12.60 9.08 14.93
N ILE A 82 -12.48 10.41 14.74
CA ILE A 82 -11.32 11.01 14.04
C ILE A 82 -10.07 11.09 14.95
N ASN A 83 -10.15 10.58 16.18
CA ASN A 83 -8.96 10.26 17.01
C ASN A 83 -8.25 8.96 16.55
N ARG A 84 -8.47 8.52 15.32
CA ARG A 84 -7.46 7.72 14.64
C ARG A 84 -6.59 8.71 13.90
N THR A 85 -5.46 9.03 14.52
CA THR A 85 -4.29 9.64 13.88
C THR A 85 -4.24 9.12 12.44
N PRO A 86 -4.18 10.00 11.42
CA PRO A 86 -4.06 9.54 10.04
C PRO A 86 -2.97 8.47 10.04
N ALA A 87 -3.30 7.26 9.57
CA ALA A 87 -2.33 6.21 9.45
C ALA A 87 -1.19 6.84 8.67
N SER A 88 -0.09 7.12 9.40
CA SER A 88 1.06 7.86 8.92
C SER A 88 1.32 7.32 7.53
N GLN A 89 1.25 8.21 6.53
CA GLN A 89 1.67 7.91 5.16
C GLN A 89 2.88 7.02 5.30
N LYS A 90 2.72 5.74 4.92
CA LYS A 90 3.64 4.62 5.19
C LYS A 90 4.85 5.13 5.95
N ALA A 91 4.88 4.94 7.27
CA ALA A 91 6.15 5.03 7.96
C ALA A 91 7.13 4.22 7.11
N GLU A 92 7.99 4.90 6.36
CA GLU A 92 9.26 4.36 5.93
C GLU A 92 9.76 3.80 7.22
N SER A 93 9.68 2.46 7.35
CA SER A 93 9.94 1.77 8.59
C SER A 93 11.19 2.42 9.11
N GLU A 94 11.08 3.16 10.20
CA GLU A 94 12.19 3.94 10.72
C GLU A 94 13.21 2.85 10.99
N HIS A 95 14.15 2.68 10.06
CA HIS A 95 15.09 1.58 10.10
C HIS A 95 15.80 1.91 11.38
N LYS A 96 15.48 1.20 12.47
CA LYS A 96 16.13 1.41 13.77
C LYS A 96 17.59 1.32 13.44
N ARG A 97 18.25 2.48 13.32
CA ARG A 97 19.62 2.55 12.87
C ARG A 97 20.37 1.84 13.97
N ILE A 98 20.75 0.59 13.70
CA ILE A 98 21.61 -0.14 14.60
C ILE A 98 22.82 0.77 14.75
N LYS A 99 23.06 1.23 15.98
CA LYS A 99 24.18 2.11 16.27
C LYS A 99 25.42 1.38 15.80
N ALA A 100 26.05 1.93 14.77
CA ALA A 100 27.28 1.42 14.23
C ALA A 100 28.35 2.44 14.63
N ASP A 101 29.32 1.98 15.40
CA ASP A 101 30.46 2.78 15.81
C ASP A 101 31.51 2.78 14.71
N ILE A 102 32.42 3.75 14.75
CA ILE A 102 33.59 3.79 13.88
C ILE A 102 34.80 3.48 14.77
N ASN A 103 35.59 2.47 14.41
CA ASN A 103 36.80 2.14 15.14
C ASN A 103 37.94 3.14 14.82
N ALA A 104 39.09 2.99 15.49
CA ALA A 104 40.25 3.86 15.29
C ALA A 104 40.81 3.85 13.84
N GLU A 105 40.48 2.83 13.04
CA GLU A 105 40.88 2.69 11.64
C GLU A 105 39.84 3.28 10.66
N GLY A 106 38.79 3.94 11.15
CA GLY A 106 37.73 4.51 10.32
C GLY A 106 36.73 3.49 9.80
N LYS A 107 36.76 2.24 10.29
CA LYS A 107 35.88 1.15 9.86
C LYS A 107 34.63 1.04 10.73
N VAL A 108 33.51 0.70 10.10
CA VAL A 108 32.21 0.54 10.77
C VAL A 108 32.20 -0.75 11.59
N VAL A 109 31.83 -0.66 12.87
CA VAL A 109 31.67 -1.80 13.78
C VAL A 109 30.25 -1.79 14.34
N PHE A 110 29.56 -2.93 14.26
CA PHE A 110 28.23 -3.08 14.85
C PHE A 110 28.05 -4.45 15.50
N TYR A 111 27.20 -4.50 16.52
CA TYR A 111 26.81 -5.77 17.14
C TYR A 111 25.57 -6.34 16.46
N SER A 112 25.64 -7.58 15.98
CA SER A 112 24.48 -8.29 15.44
C SER A 112 23.82 -9.14 16.52
N SER A 113 22.67 -8.70 17.01
CA SER A 113 21.88 -9.47 17.98
C SER A 113 21.42 -10.82 17.46
N LYS A 114 21.17 -10.94 16.14
CA LYS A 114 20.74 -12.20 15.48
C LYS A 114 21.84 -13.26 15.53
N HIS A 115 23.08 -12.86 15.28
CA HIS A 115 24.22 -13.78 15.25
C HIS A 115 25.03 -13.78 16.55
N LYS A 116 24.65 -12.93 17.52
CA LYS A 116 25.32 -12.69 18.81
C LYS A 116 26.82 -12.41 18.69
N LYS A 117 27.22 -11.67 17.64
CA LYS A 117 28.62 -11.38 17.30
C LYS A 117 28.81 -9.90 16.94
N THR A 118 29.97 -9.37 17.26
CA THR A 118 30.44 -8.07 16.76
C THR A 118 30.97 -8.25 15.34
N VAL A 119 30.59 -7.34 14.46
CA VAL A 119 30.88 -7.36 13.04
C VAL A 119 31.60 -6.08 12.68
N THR A 120 32.74 -6.22 12.02
CA THR A 120 33.56 -5.09 11.56
C THR A 120 33.59 -5.06 10.05
N GLU A 121 33.27 -3.92 9.46
CA GLU A 121 33.49 -3.66 8.04
C GLU A 121 34.98 -3.76 7.74
N SER A 122 35.36 -4.69 6.87
CA SER A 122 36.74 -4.86 6.42
C SER A 122 37.04 -3.97 5.22
N VAL A 123 36.17 -4.00 4.21
CA VAL A 123 36.35 -3.30 2.93
C VAL A 123 34.99 -2.92 2.35
N ARG A 124 34.91 -1.71 1.76
CA ARG A 124 33.75 -1.22 1.01
C ARG A 124 34.12 -0.92 -0.42
N TYR A 125 33.39 -1.52 -1.36
CA TYR A 125 33.48 -1.26 -2.78
C TYR A 125 32.30 -0.38 -3.21
N SER A 126 32.59 0.75 -3.84
CA SER A 126 31.58 1.67 -4.37
C SER A 126 31.38 1.40 -5.86
N TYR A 127 30.15 1.10 -6.25
CA TYR A 127 29.76 0.95 -7.63
C TYR A 127 28.99 2.18 -8.06
N PHE A 128 29.31 2.71 -9.24
CA PHE A 128 28.72 3.91 -9.79
C PHE A 128 27.89 3.57 -11.03
N ASN A 129 26.78 4.26 -11.22
CA ASN A 129 25.98 4.21 -12.44
C ASN A 129 26.74 4.88 -13.60
N ALA A 130 26.21 4.72 -14.82
CA ALA A 130 26.77 5.36 -16.02
C ALA A 130 26.90 6.89 -15.89
N ASP A 131 26.02 7.52 -15.10
CA ASP A 131 26.04 8.96 -14.80
C ASP A 131 27.08 9.36 -13.74
N GLY A 132 27.94 8.45 -13.28
CA GLY A 132 28.94 8.68 -12.23
C GLY A 132 28.36 8.76 -10.81
N LYS A 133 27.04 8.65 -10.65
CA LYS A 133 26.36 8.64 -9.34
C LYS A 133 26.51 7.27 -8.67
N THR A 134 26.78 7.23 -7.36
CA THR A 134 26.87 5.97 -6.60
C THR A 134 25.58 5.17 -6.73
N ALA A 135 25.69 3.94 -7.23
CA ALA A 135 24.60 2.99 -7.38
C ALA A 135 24.38 2.21 -6.08
N TYR A 136 25.43 1.55 -5.60
CA TYR A 136 25.40 0.74 -4.39
C TYR A 136 26.80 0.52 -3.80
N HIS A 137 26.85 0.13 -2.53
CA HIS A 137 28.07 -0.29 -1.85
C HIS A 137 28.04 -1.79 -1.59
N VAL A 138 29.15 -2.49 -1.87
CA VAL A 138 29.36 -3.87 -1.44
C VAL A 138 30.34 -3.85 -0.27
N ILE A 139 29.86 -4.24 0.91
CA ILE A 139 30.65 -4.29 2.13
C ILE A 139 31.04 -5.74 2.41
N ARG A 140 32.33 -5.98 2.66
CA ARG A 140 32.83 -7.22 3.25
C ARG A 140 33.01 -7.01 4.75
N SER A 141 32.55 -7.98 5.53
CA SER A 141 32.59 -7.92 6.98
C SER A 141 33.44 -9.04 7.56
N ASP A 142 34.02 -8.78 8.72
CA ASP A 142 34.68 -9.76 9.59
C ASP A 142 33.82 -9.98 10.85
N PRO A 143 33.55 -11.22 11.28
CA PRO A 143 34.04 -12.49 10.72
C PRO A 143 33.40 -12.83 9.36
N LYS A 144 34.16 -13.45 8.47
CA LYS A 144 33.72 -13.84 7.10
C LYS A 144 32.43 -14.68 7.07
N ASP A 145 32.18 -15.45 8.13
CA ASP A 145 30.98 -16.31 8.26
C ASP A 145 29.73 -15.52 8.71
N PHE A 146 29.83 -14.20 8.84
CA PHE A 146 28.69 -13.32 9.07
C PHE A 146 27.87 -13.17 7.78
N ARG A 147 26.81 -13.97 7.64
CA ARG A 147 25.80 -13.93 6.57
C ARG A 147 24.40 -14.10 7.13
#